data_AF-A0A1H3VS88-F1
#
_entry.id   AF-A0A1H3VS88-F1
#
_cell.length_a   1.000
_cell.length_b   1.000
_cell.length_c   1.000
_cell.angle_alpha   90.00
_cell.angle_beta   90.00
_cell.angle_gamma   90.00
#
_symmetry.space_group_name_H-M   'P 1'
#
loop_
_entity.id
_entity.type
_entity.pdbx_description
1 polymer ?
#
loop_
_entity_poly.entity_id
_entity_poly.type
_entity_poly.pdbx_seq_one_letter_code
_entity_poly.pdbx_strand_id
1 'polypeptide(L)' 'MEHRSWTVVHVSYEVQEGDTLQSVAETYLQKNTYGKRDIDEFREGIRELNDWLLTRDLQKGDVLRINYWEKVS' A
#
# COMPACT_ATOMS: atom_id res chain seq x y z
N MET A 1 28.63 -7.67 3.15
CA MET A 1 27.19 -7.89 2.94
C MET A 1 26.49 -6.74 3.64
N GLU A 2 25.71 -5.93 2.93
CA GLU A 2 24.98 -4.81 3.57
C GLU A 2 23.96 -5.37 4.55
N HIS A 3 24.14 -5.11 5.84
CA HIS A 3 23.11 -5.36 6.84
C HIS A 3 22.02 -4.29 6.68
N ARG A 4 21.03 -4.56 5.84
CA ARG A 4 19.83 -3.71 5.76
C ARG A 4 18.93 -4.04 6.94
N SER A 5 18.58 -3.01 7.71
CA SER A 5 17.66 -3.10 8.85
C SER A 5 16.19 -3.09 8.44
N TRP A 6 15.91 -3.20 7.14
CA TRP A 6 14.58 -3.13 6.55
C TRP A 6 14.50 -3.90 5.23
N THR A 7 13.29 -4.24 4.84
CA THR A 7 12.93 -4.84 3.55
C THR A 7 11.71 -4.14 2.97
N VAL A 8 11.58 -4.15 1.63
CA VAL A 8 10.34 -3.78 0.96
C VAL A 8 9.45 -5.01 0.86
N VAL A 9 8.19 -4.85 1.21
CA VAL A 9 7.15 -5.87 1.00
C VAL A 9 6.25 -5.39 -0.11
N HIS A 10 5.99 -6.29 -1.07
CA HIS A 10 5.03 -6.07 -2.15
C HIS A 10 3.89 -7.07 -2.00
N VAL A 11 2.65 -6.58 -2.05
CA VAL A 11 1.46 -7.41 -1.92
C VAL A 11 0.43 -7.06 -2.97
N SER A 12 -0.40 -8.05 -3.29
CA SER A 12 -1.63 -7.88 -4.04
C SER A 12 -2.81 -8.02 -3.09
N TYR A 13 -3.74 -7.07 -3.15
CA TYR A 13 -4.94 -7.06 -2.34
C TYR A 13 -6.16 -7.05 -3.26
N GLU A 14 -7.04 -8.04 -3.13
CA GLU A 14 -8.33 -8.04 -3.81
C GLU A 14 -9.31 -7.18 -3.03
N VAL A 15 -9.87 -6.19 -3.70
CA VAL A 15 -10.76 -5.17 -3.14
C VAL A 15 -12.09 -5.81 -2.77
N GLN A 16 -12.51 -5.60 -1.54
CA GLN A 16 -13.74 -6.16 -0.99
C GLN A 16 -14.89 -5.15 -1.08
N GLU A 17 -16.12 -5.63 -0.85
CA GLU A 17 -17.30 -4.78 -0.80
C GLU A 17 -17.15 -3.71 0.30
N GLY A 18 -17.36 -2.43 -0.05
CA GLY A 18 -17.25 -1.31 0.90
C GLY A 18 -15.83 -0.81 1.15
N ASP A 19 -14.81 -1.42 0.54
CA ASP A 19 -13.46 -0.87 0.58
C ASP A 19 -13.37 0.47 -0.13
N THR A 20 -12.56 1.36 0.43
CA THR A 20 -12.13 2.60 -0.21
C THR A 20 -10.61 2.59 -0.30
N LEU A 21 -10.04 3.42 -1.18
CA LEU A 21 -8.59 3.56 -1.23
C LEU A 21 -8.03 4.02 0.13
N GLN A 22 -8.80 4.85 0.85
CA GLN A 22 -8.47 5.32 2.19
C GLN A 22 -8.40 4.17 3.20
N SER A 23 -9.45 3.34 3.31
CA SER A 23 -9.50 2.25 4.29
C SER A 23 -8.40 1.21 4.05
N VAL A 24 -8.12 0.90 2.78
CA VAL A 24 -7.02 0.00 2.40
C VAL A 24 -5.66 0.63 2.74
N ALA A 25 -5.46 1.92 2.43
CA ALA A 25 -4.23 2.63 2.77
C ALA A 25 -3.98 2.65 4.30
N GLU A 26 -5.00 2.97 5.10
CA GLU A 26 -4.91 2.95 6.57
C GLU A 26 -4.53 1.57 7.10
N THR A 27 -5.14 0.51 6.56
CA THR A 27 -4.85 -0.88 6.94
C THR A 27 -3.40 -1.26 6.67
N TYR A 28 -2.87 -0.93 5.49
CA TYR A 28 -1.51 -1.30 5.12
C TYR A 28 -0.44 -0.35 5.68
N LEU A 29 -0.80 0.91 5.97
CA LEU A 29 0.11 1.83 6.67
C LEU A 29 0.49 1.30 8.06
N GLN A 30 -0.42 0.61 8.77
CA GLN A 30 -0.09 -0.04 10.05
C GLN A 30 1.01 -1.10 9.94
N LYS A 31 1.23 -1.67 8.75
CA LYS A 31 2.28 -2.66 8.49
C LYS A 31 3.63 -2.01 8.15
N ASN A 32 3.64 -0.71 7.87
CA ASN A 32 4.85 0.04 7.55
C ASN A 32 5.65 0.34 8.83
N THR A 33 6.59 -0.54 9.17
CA THR A 33 7.39 -0.46 10.42
C THR A 33 8.75 0.22 10.23
N TYR A 34 9.08 0.66 9.02
CA TYR A 34 10.27 1.43 8.72
C TYR A 34 9.96 2.61 7.78
N GLY A 35 10.69 3.73 7.89
CA GLY A 35 10.44 4.93 7.09
C GLY A 35 9.04 5.50 7.31
N LYS A 36 8.91 6.51 8.17
CA LYS A 36 7.61 7.12 8.46
C LYS A 36 6.99 7.66 7.17
N ARG A 37 5.72 7.33 6.94
CA ARG A 37 4.88 7.90 5.88
C ARG A 37 3.60 8.40 6.50
N ASP A 38 3.13 9.56 6.05
CA ASP A 38 1.80 10.03 6.39
C ASP A 38 0.76 9.33 5.50
N ILE A 39 -0.51 9.33 5.92
CA ILE A 39 -1.57 8.59 5.22
C ILE A 39 -1.76 9.04 3.77
N ASP A 40 -1.63 10.35 3.49
CA ASP A 40 -1.75 10.87 2.13
C ASP A 40 -0.61 10.39 1.24
N GLU A 41 0.64 10.40 1.74
CA GLU A 41 1.80 9.88 1.02
C GLU A 41 1.67 8.38 0.73
N PHE A 42 1.22 7.60 1.72
CA PHE A 42 0.99 6.16 1.54
C PHE A 42 -0.09 5.89 0.50
N ARG A 43 -1.19 6.64 0.55
CA ARG A 43 -2.31 6.53 -0.40
C ARG A 43 -1.89 6.87 -1.83
N GLU A 44 -1.12 7.94 -2.01
CA GLU A 44 -0.60 8.31 -3.33
C GLU A 44 0.40 7.27 -3.86
N GLY A 45 1.23 6.67 -2.99
CA GLY A 45 2.06 5.52 -3.38
C GLY A 45 1.25 4.33 -3.90
N ILE A 46 0.06 4.06 -3.35
CA ILE A 46 -0.84 3.04 -3.91
C ILE A 46 -1.37 3.48 -5.29
N ARG A 47 -1.69 4.77 -5.50
CA ARG A 47 -2.10 5.28 -6.83
C ARG A 47 -1.01 5.13 -7.87
N GLU A 48 0.23 5.46 -7.53
CA GLU A 48 1.37 5.33 -8.44
C GLU A 48 1.61 3.87 -8.90
N LEU A 49 1.37 2.90 -8.01
CA LEU A 49 1.47 1.48 -8.35
C LEU A 49 0.29 0.94 -9.16
N ASN A 50 -0.80 1.69 -9.22
CA ASN A 50 -2.09 1.32 -9.82
C ASN A 50 -2.63 2.52 -10.64
N ASP A 51 -1.90 2.86 -11.70
CA ASP A 51 -2.18 3.98 -12.62
C ASP A 51 -3.64 4.05 -13.12
N TRP A 52 -4.32 2.90 -13.24
CA TRP A 52 -5.73 2.82 -13.59
C TRP A 52 -6.66 3.61 -12.64
N LEU A 53 -6.26 3.85 -11.38
CA LEU A 53 -6.97 4.68 -10.41
C LEU A 53 -7.07 6.16 -10.81
N LEU A 54 -6.33 6.60 -11.84
CA LEU A 54 -6.48 7.94 -12.43
C LEU A 54 -7.74 8.07 -13.29
N THR A 55 -8.26 6.94 -13.77
CA THR A 55 -9.34 6.91 -14.78
C THR A 55 -10.66 6.37 -14.26
N ARG A 56 -10.64 5.67 -13.11
CA ARG A 56 -11.83 5.14 -12.46
C ARG A 56 -11.62 4.91 -10.98
N ASP A 57 -12.73 4.83 -10.26
CA ASP A 57 -12.73 4.44 -8.86
C ASP A 57 -12.57 2.92 -8.68
N LEU A 58 -12.32 2.55 -7.43
CA LEU A 58 -12.24 1.17 -6.95
C LEU A 58 -13.58 0.45 -7.08
N GLN A 59 -13.50 -0.80 -7.52
CA GLN A 59 -14.62 -1.73 -7.56
C GLN A 59 -14.22 -3.03 -6.87
N LYS A 60 -15.21 -3.72 -6.29
CA LYS A 60 -15.01 -5.04 -5.72
C LYS A 60 -14.40 -6.00 -6.76
N GLY A 61 -13.41 -6.78 -6.35
CA GLY A 61 -12.68 -7.71 -7.20
C GLY A 61 -11.50 -7.07 -7.95
N ASP A 62 -11.33 -5.75 -7.88
CA ASP A 62 -10.09 -5.12 -8.34
C ASP A 62 -8.90 -5.63 -7.53
N VAL A 63 -7.72 -5.67 -8.16
CA VAL A 63 -6.48 -6.05 -7.48
C VAL A 63 -5.58 -4.83 -7.34
N LEU A 64 -5.40 -4.38 -6.10
CA LEU A 64 -4.45 -3.32 -5.76
C LEU A 64 -3.05 -3.89 -5.54
N ARG A 65 -2.06 -3.26 -6.15
CA ARG A 65 -0.65 -3.41 -5.80
C ARG A 65 -0.29 -2.44 -4.69
N ILE A 66 0.27 -2.94 -3.59
CA ILE A 66 0.63 -2.12 -2.42
C ILE A 66 2.07 -2.46 -2.03
N ASN A 67 2.83 -1.48 -1.57
CA ASN A 67 4.13 -1.71 -0.95
C ASN A 67 4.28 -1.01 0.40
N TYR A 68 5.09 -1.62 1.27
CA TYR A 68 5.48 -1.02 2.54
C TYR A 68 6.81 -1.53 3.03
N TRP A 69 7.44 -0.76 3.91
CA TRP A 69 8.72 -1.12 4.48
C TRP A 69 8.50 -1.85 5.80
N GLU A 70 9.14 -3.00 5.94
CA GLU A 70 9.21 -3.72 7.20
C GLU A 70 10.63 -3.64 7.76
N LYS A 71 10.76 -3.31 9.05
CA LYS A 71 12.03 -3.41 9.75
C LYS A 71 12.39 -4.89 9.93
N VAL A 72 13.59 -5.28 9.53
CA VAL A 72 14.12 -6.63 9.77
C VAL A 72 15.07 -6.54 10.96
N SER A 73 14.72 -7.21 12.05
CA SER A 73 15.52 -7.28 13.29
C SER A 73 16.73 -8.17 13.14
#